data_AF-A0A4P8TF54-F1
#
_entry.id   AF-A0A4P8TF54-F1
#
_cell.length_a   1.000
_cell.length_b   1.000
_cell.length_c   1.000
_cell.angle_alpha   90.00
_cell.angle_beta   90.00
_cell.angle_gamma   90.00
#
_symmetry.space_group_name_H-M   'P 1'
#
loop_
_entity.id
_entity.type
_entity.pdbx_description
1 polymer ?
#
loop_
_entity_poly.entity_id
_entity_poly.type
_entity_poly.pdbx_seq_one_letter_code
_entity_poly.pdbx_strand_id
1 'polypeptide(L)'
;MNSHKDTSPAADAAAADGSAADVPGDATVQTAGAFDIRNFIGLLVGIFGVVLVLMGLFAFDPAESAKTDGMNANLWAGIGMAVVGAAFLLWAKLEPIRIVVRENEPGAEDKKDIAAL
;
A
#
# COMPACT_ATOMS: atom_id res chain seq x y z
N MET A 1 62.41 5.75 8.11
CA MET A 1 61.62 6.36 9.21
C MET A 1 60.15 6.20 8.88
N ASN A 2 59.43 5.35 9.61
CA ASN A 2 57.99 5.12 9.47
C ASN A 2 57.20 6.33 9.97
N SER A 3 56.03 6.56 9.36
CA SER A 3 54.78 6.83 10.08
C SER A 3 53.60 6.56 9.14
N HIS A 4 53.29 5.27 9.02
CA HIS A 4 51.95 4.76 8.77
C HIS A 4 51.10 5.29 9.94
N LYS A 5 50.03 6.06 9.67
CA LYS A 5 49.08 6.45 10.71
C LYS A 5 47.98 5.41 10.74
N ASP A 6 47.84 4.84 11.93
CA ASP A 6 47.10 3.65 12.22
C ASP A 6 45.60 3.78 11.99
N THR A 7 45.04 2.63 11.62
CA THR A 7 43.64 2.28 11.75
C THR A 7 43.18 2.38 13.20
N SER A 8 41.95 2.83 13.42
CA SER A 8 41.13 2.23 14.48
C SER A 8 39.65 2.18 14.05
N PRO A 9 39.07 0.97 14.00
CA PRO A 9 37.65 0.74 13.84
C PRO A 9 36.95 0.76 15.20
N ALA A 10 35.66 1.11 15.21
CA ALA A 10 34.72 0.87 16.30
C ALA A 10 34.92 1.68 17.60
N ALA A 11 34.41 2.91 17.57
CA ALA A 11 33.59 3.50 18.63
C ALA A 11 32.80 4.56 17.84
N ASP A 12 31.49 4.54 17.72
CA ASP A 12 30.50 4.27 18.74
C ASP A 12 29.15 4.07 18.05
N ALA A 13 28.55 2.92 18.31
CA ALA A 13 27.16 2.64 18.04
C ALA A 13 26.30 3.60 18.87
N ALA A 14 25.96 4.76 18.31
CA ALA A 14 24.80 5.52 18.76
C ALA A 14 23.60 4.88 18.08
N ALA A 15 22.83 4.15 18.88
CA ALA A 15 21.61 3.49 18.50
C ALA A 15 20.76 4.38 17.58
N ALA A 16 20.33 3.80 16.46
CA ALA A 16 19.23 4.30 15.67
C ALA A 16 17.99 4.30 16.56
N ASP A 17 17.82 5.37 17.33
CA ASP A 17 16.58 5.67 18.01
C ASP A 17 15.59 6.08 16.93
N GLY A 18 14.77 5.11 16.51
CA GLY A 18 13.61 5.31 15.64
C GLY A 18 12.48 6.09 16.32
N SER A 19 12.81 7.03 17.22
CA SER A 19 11.83 7.89 17.87
C SER A 19 11.49 9.04 16.93
N ALA A 20 10.21 9.09 16.58
CA ALA A 20 9.55 10.10 15.73
C ALA A 20 9.60 11.55 16.29
N ALA A 21 10.50 11.85 17.21
CA ALA A 21 10.59 13.10 17.94
C ALA A 21 11.59 14.12 17.34
N ASP A 22 12.35 13.75 16.32
CA ASP A 22 13.42 14.60 15.76
C ASP A 22 13.19 14.89 14.26
N VAL A 23 12.02 15.42 13.93
CA VAL A 23 11.71 15.89 12.57
C VAL A 23 12.42 17.24 12.37
N PRO A 24 13.48 17.33 11.54
CA PRO A 24 14.17 18.60 11.30
C PRO A 24 13.23 19.57 10.59
N GLY A 25 13.41 20.89 10.83
CA GLY A 25 12.44 21.93 10.44
C GLY A 25 12.17 22.10 8.94
N ASP A 26 12.87 21.35 8.08
CA ASP A 26 12.77 21.34 6.62
C ASP A 26 12.06 20.08 6.05
N ALA A 27 11.71 19.11 6.89
CA ALA A 27 11.04 17.88 6.46
C ALA A 27 9.51 18.03 6.39
N THR A 28 8.91 17.62 5.27
CA THR A 28 7.45 17.61 5.08
C THR A 28 6.92 16.18 5.02
N VAL A 29 5.89 15.84 5.80
CA VAL A 29 5.22 14.54 5.70
C VAL A 29 4.16 14.63 4.60
N GLN A 30 4.33 13.86 3.53
CA GLN A 30 3.39 13.75 2.43
C GLN A 30 2.73 12.37 2.43
N THR A 31 1.44 12.34 2.12
CA THR A 31 0.70 11.08 1.98
C THR A 31 0.81 10.65 0.53
N ALA A 32 1.47 9.52 0.25
CA ALA A 32 1.52 8.94 -1.10
C ALA A 32 0.27 8.10 -1.42
N GLY A 33 -0.85 8.40 -0.74
CA GLY A 33 -2.01 7.52 -0.64
C GLY A 33 -2.74 7.26 -1.96
N ALA A 34 -2.52 8.08 -2.99
CA ALA A 34 -3.14 7.87 -4.30
C ALA A 34 -2.58 6.64 -5.05
N PHE A 35 -1.36 6.19 -4.72
CA PHE A 35 -0.69 5.06 -5.39
C PHE A 35 -0.52 3.82 -4.48
N ASP A 36 -1.37 3.65 -3.47
CA ASP A 36 -1.37 2.42 -2.68
C ASP A 36 -1.96 1.25 -3.49
N ILE A 37 -1.20 0.16 -3.60
CA ILE A 37 -1.61 -1.08 -4.28
C ILE A 37 -2.90 -1.67 -3.70
N ARG A 38 -3.17 -1.49 -2.40
CA ARG A 38 -4.40 -1.95 -1.72
C ARG A 38 -5.64 -1.29 -2.32
N ASN A 39 -5.53 -0.02 -2.73
CA ASN A 39 -6.62 0.69 -3.36
C ASN A 39 -6.88 0.16 -4.78
N PHE A 40 -5.82 -0.15 -5.52
CA PHE A 40 -5.94 -0.74 -6.87
C PHE A 40 -6.54 -2.16 -6.81
N ILE A 41 -6.02 -3.02 -5.92
CA ILE A 41 -6.54 -4.38 -5.72
C ILE A 41 -7.98 -4.33 -5.23
N GLY A 42 -8.28 -3.53 -4.20
CA GLY A 42 -9.61 -3.42 -3.62
C GLY A 42 -10.65 -2.91 -4.62
N LEU A 43 -10.29 -1.91 -5.44
CA LEU A 43 -11.16 -1.40 -6.49
C LEU A 43 -11.39 -2.44 -7.59
N LEU A 44 -10.33 -3.08 -8.08
CA LEU A 44 -10.42 -4.06 -9.16
C LEU A 44 -11.29 -5.26 -8.74
N VAL A 45 -10.98 -5.85 -7.59
CA VAL A 45 -11.75 -6.97 -7.01
C VAL A 45 -13.20 -6.54 -6.72
N GLY A 46 -13.40 -5.33 -6.18
CA GLY A 46 -14.73 -4.79 -5.90
C GLY A 46 -15.58 -4.62 -7.17
N ILE A 47 -15.02 -4.05 -8.25
CA ILE A 47 -15.71 -3.88 -9.54
C ILE A 47 -16.09 -5.24 -10.12
N PHE A 48 -15.16 -6.20 -10.16
CA PHE A 48 -15.45 -7.55 -10.62
C PHE A 48 -16.53 -8.24 -9.77
N GLY A 49 -16.47 -8.08 -8.45
CA GLY A 49 -17.49 -8.58 -7.53
C GLY A 49 -18.88 -8.00 -7.84
N VAL A 50 -18.97 -6.69 -8.04
CA VAL A 50 -20.22 -6.02 -8.43
C VAL A 50 -20.76 -6.56 -9.75
N VAL A 51 -19.91 -6.72 -10.77
CA VAL A 51 -20.33 -7.31 -12.06
C VAL A 51 -20.90 -8.71 -11.86
N LEU A 52 -20.27 -9.54 -11.03
CA LEU A 52 -20.77 -10.89 -10.75
C LEU A 52 -22.07 -10.90 -9.94
N VAL A 53 -22.25 -9.98 -8.99
CA VAL A 53 -23.52 -9.81 -8.28
C VAL A 53 -24.63 -9.42 -9.26
N LEU A 54 -24.37 -8.48 -10.17
CA LEU A 54 -25.33 -8.07 -11.19
C LEU A 54 -25.67 -9.22 -12.14
N MET A 55 -24.68 -9.99 -12.59
CA MET A 55 -24.91 -11.20 -13.38
C MET A 55 -25.71 -12.24 -12.59
N GLY A 56 -25.41 -12.44 -11.32
CA GLY A 56 -26.18 -13.33 -10.44
C GLY A 56 -27.64 -12.88 -10.29
N LEU A 57 -27.90 -11.59 -10.13
CA LEU A 57 -29.26 -11.07 -9.96
C LEU A 57 -30.08 -11.08 -11.25
N PHE A 58 -29.47 -10.71 -12.38
CA PHE A 58 -30.22 -10.40 -13.60
C PHE A 58 -30.05 -11.42 -14.73
N ALA A 59 -29.06 -12.31 -14.65
CA ALA A 59 -28.73 -13.27 -15.70
C ALA A 59 -28.66 -14.72 -15.20
N PHE A 60 -29.38 -15.04 -14.11
CA PHE A 60 -29.53 -16.42 -13.65
C PHE A 60 -30.72 -17.09 -14.33
N ASP A 61 -30.42 -17.99 -15.27
CA ASP A 61 -31.40 -18.73 -16.05
C ASP A 61 -31.34 -20.25 -15.77
N PRO A 62 -32.31 -21.04 -16.27
CA PRO A 62 -32.31 -22.49 -16.06
C PRO A 62 -31.09 -23.22 -16.64
N ALA A 63 -30.47 -22.69 -17.69
CA ALA A 63 -29.31 -23.31 -18.32
C ALA A 63 -28.04 -23.12 -17.46
N GLU A 64 -27.88 -21.97 -16.83
CA GLU A 64 -26.83 -21.71 -15.84
C GLU A 64 -27.07 -22.50 -14.55
N SER A 65 -28.32 -22.51 -14.06
CA SER A 65 -28.74 -23.27 -12.88
C SER A 65 -28.42 -24.77 -12.99
N ALA A 66 -28.60 -25.36 -14.18
CA ALA A 66 -28.28 -26.76 -14.43
C ALA A 66 -26.78 -27.08 -14.32
N LYS A 67 -25.89 -26.10 -14.55
CA LYS A 67 -24.43 -26.29 -14.45
C LYS A 67 -23.93 -26.28 -13.00
N THR A 68 -24.72 -25.71 -12.10
CA THR A 68 -24.33 -25.42 -10.71
C THR A 68 -25.28 -26.04 -9.69
N ASP A 69 -26.08 -27.03 -10.11
CA ASP A 69 -27.05 -27.74 -9.27
C ASP A 69 -28.01 -26.80 -8.52
N GLY A 70 -28.53 -25.80 -9.24
CA GLY A 70 -29.44 -24.81 -8.67
C GLY A 70 -28.75 -23.65 -7.94
N MET A 71 -27.43 -23.70 -7.72
CA MET A 71 -26.72 -22.69 -6.97
C MET A 71 -26.26 -21.54 -7.86
N ASN A 72 -26.60 -20.30 -7.51
CA ASN A 72 -26.15 -19.14 -8.26
C ASN A 72 -24.69 -18.80 -7.94
N ALA A 73 -23.76 -19.42 -8.67
CA ALA A 73 -22.31 -19.28 -8.45
C ALA A 73 -21.83 -17.83 -8.62
N ASN A 74 -22.34 -17.11 -9.62
CA ASN A 74 -22.01 -15.70 -9.86
C ASN A 74 -22.38 -14.84 -8.65
N LEU A 75 -23.55 -15.06 -8.06
CA LEU A 75 -23.99 -14.28 -6.91
C LEU A 75 -23.11 -14.53 -5.68
N TRP A 76 -22.84 -15.79 -5.34
CA TRP A 76 -22.01 -16.12 -4.17
C TRP A 76 -20.56 -15.66 -4.34
N ALA A 77 -19.95 -15.90 -5.50
CA ALA A 77 -18.61 -15.43 -5.81
C ALA A 77 -18.55 -13.90 -5.81
N GLY A 78 -19.53 -13.24 -6.43
CA GLY A 78 -19.63 -11.78 -6.47
C GLY A 78 -19.75 -11.16 -5.09
N ILE A 79 -20.60 -11.71 -4.21
CA ILE A 79 -20.73 -11.25 -2.82
C ILE A 79 -19.40 -11.41 -2.08
N GLY A 80 -18.74 -12.57 -2.21
CA GLY A 80 -17.43 -12.79 -1.59
C GLY A 80 -16.40 -11.77 -2.05
N MET A 81 -16.29 -11.54 -3.35
CA MET A 81 -15.38 -10.54 -3.93
C MET A 81 -15.74 -9.12 -3.49
N ALA A 82 -17.03 -8.76 -3.44
CA ALA A 82 -17.46 -7.43 -3.00
C ALA A 82 -17.08 -7.17 -1.53
N VAL A 83 -17.26 -8.15 -0.64
CA VAL A 83 -16.86 -8.06 0.77
C VAL A 83 -15.35 -7.90 0.89
N VAL A 84 -14.57 -8.72 0.18
CA VAL A 84 -13.09 -8.63 0.20
C VAL A 84 -12.61 -7.29 -0.37
N GLY A 85 -13.16 -6.84 -1.49
CA GLY A 85 -12.83 -5.54 -2.09
C GLY A 85 -13.14 -4.39 -1.14
N ALA A 86 -14.31 -4.40 -0.51
CA ALA A 86 -14.68 -3.39 0.50
C ALA A 86 -13.74 -3.42 1.72
N ALA A 87 -13.34 -4.61 2.18
CA ALA A 87 -12.38 -4.75 3.28
C ALA A 87 -11.01 -4.14 2.92
N PHE A 88 -10.51 -4.36 1.70
CA PHE A 88 -9.25 -3.76 1.23
C PHE A 88 -9.33 -2.24 1.15
N LEU A 89 -10.41 -1.69 0.61
CA LEU A 89 -10.62 -0.25 0.54
C LEU A 89 -10.74 0.38 1.93
N LEU A 90 -11.44 -0.30 2.85
CA LEU A 90 -11.55 0.15 4.24
C LEU A 90 -10.18 0.11 4.94
N TRP A 91 -9.40 -0.95 4.75
CA TRP A 91 -8.05 -1.06 5.30
C TRP A 91 -7.15 0.05 4.77
N ALA A 92 -7.11 0.27 3.46
CA ALA A 92 -6.31 1.33 2.84
C ALA A 92 -6.65 2.72 3.40
N LYS A 93 -7.92 2.92 3.76
CA LYS A 93 -8.40 4.16 4.38
C LYS A 93 -8.04 4.29 5.86
N LEU A 94 -7.92 3.18 6.58
CA LEU A 94 -7.51 3.13 7.99
C LEU A 94 -5.99 3.25 8.17
N GLU A 95 -5.20 2.69 7.25
CA GLU A 95 -3.73 2.74 7.26
C GLU A 95 -3.17 3.46 6.03
N PRO A 96 -3.22 4.81 5.98
CA PRO A 96 -2.64 5.57 4.88
C PRO A 96 -1.11 5.55 4.92
N ILE A 97 -0.47 5.29 3.77
CA ILE A 97 0.99 5.34 3.61
C ILE A 97 1.47 6.80 3.72
N ARG A 98 2.35 7.05 4.70
CA ARG A 98 2.99 8.35 4.95
C ARG A 98 4.45 8.28 4.54
N ILE A 99 4.91 9.28 3.78
CA ILE A 99 6.29 9.41 3.30
C ILE A 99 6.85 10.72 3.82
N VAL A 100 8.10 10.72 4.29
CA VAL A 100 8.81 11.93 4.68
C VAL A 100 9.61 12.42 3.47
N VAL A 101 9.38 13.67 3.07
CA VAL A 101 10.09 14.33 1.97
C VAL A 101 10.98 15.42 2.56
N ARG A 102 12.29 15.33 2.34
CA ARG A 102 13.27 16.36 2.70
C ARG A 102 13.71 17.14 1.47
N GLU A 103 13.92 18.45 1.63
CA GLU A 103 14.62 19.24 0.61
C GLU A 103 16.12 18.94 0.73
N ASN A 104 16.77 18.64 -0.40
CA ASN A 104 18.20 18.40 -0.42
C ASN A 104 18.98 19.72 -0.36
N GLU A 105 20.25 19.65 0.07
CA GLU A 105 21.13 20.81 0.19
C GLU A 105 21.25 21.59 -1.14
N PRO A 106 21.38 22.93 -1.10
CA PRO A 106 21.48 23.75 -2.30
C PRO A 106 22.70 23.34 -3.15
N GLY A 107 22.46 22.70 -4.30
CA GLY A 107 23.50 22.21 -5.21
C GLY A 107 23.56 20.69 -5.38
N ALA A 108 22.71 19.92 -4.70
CA ALA A 108 22.52 18.50 -4.96
C ALA A 108 21.96 18.24 -6.38
N GLU A 109 22.39 17.16 -7.02
CA GLU A 109 21.87 16.76 -8.35
C GLU A 109 20.37 16.49 -8.31
N ASP A 110 19.86 15.90 -7.22
CA ASP A 110 18.43 15.71 -6.97
C ASP A 110 17.95 16.61 -5.83
N LYS A 111 16.91 17.39 -6.09
CA LYS A 111 16.39 18.42 -5.17
C LYS A 111 15.63 17.86 -3.95
N LYS A 112 15.31 16.56 -3.92
CA LYS A 112 14.48 15.93 -2.88
C LYS A 112 14.99 14.54 -2.51
N ASP A 113 15.27 14.32 -1.23
CA ASP A 113 15.51 12.98 -0.67
C ASP A 113 14.19 12.36 -0.21
N ILE A 114 13.92 11.16 -0.73
CA ILE A 114 12.75 10.34 -0.35
C ILE A 114 13.27 9.15 0.45
N ALA A 115 13.01 9.16 1.76
CA ALA A 115 13.30 8.02 2.64
C ALA A 115 11.98 7.37 3.08
N ALA A 116 11.91 6.04 2.97
CA ALA A 116 10.83 5.25 3.58
C ALA A 116 11.09 5.15 5.10
N LEU A 117 10.03 5.30 5.90
CA LEU A 117 10.07 5.08 7.35
C LEU A 117 10.23 3.59 7.68
#